data_AF-A0A9D2DHC6-F1
#
_entry.id   AF-A0A9D2DHC6-F1
#
_cell.length_a   1.000
_cell.length_b   1.000
_cell.length_c   1.000
_cell.angle_alpha   90.00
_cell.angle_beta   90.00
_cell.angle_gamma   90.00
#
_symmetry.space_group_name_H-M   'P 1'
#
loop_
_entity.id
_entity.type
_entity.pdbx_description
1 polymer ?
#
loop_
_entity_poly.entity_id
_entity_poly.type
_entity_poly.pdbx_seq_one_letter_code
_entity_poly.pdbx_strand_id
1 'polypeptide(L)'
;MVSISIYEFLCLLSVPTAIAGIVKLIIYYARRTSKKEYSVRKGIQALLRSQMISEYNKWSERGYAPIYARESFENCWQQYHALGANGVMDDIHERFLLLPTKEKED
;
A
#
# COMPACT_ATOMS: atom_id res chain seq x y z
N MET A 1 -23.57 -57.54 -10.35
CA MET A 1 -23.03 -56.52 -11.27
C MET A 1 -23.89 -55.28 -11.08
N VAL A 2 -23.42 -54.31 -10.30
CA VAL A 2 -24.21 -53.15 -9.88
C VAL A 2 -24.40 -52.23 -11.08
N SER A 3 -25.63 -52.13 -11.59
CA SER A 3 -25.98 -51.13 -12.59
C SER A 3 -26.01 -49.77 -11.90
N ILE A 4 -24.86 -49.09 -11.87
CA ILE A 4 -24.74 -47.68 -11.49
C ILE A 4 -25.79 -46.92 -12.32
N SER A 5 -26.78 -46.35 -11.63
CA SER A 5 -27.86 -45.65 -12.30
C SER A 5 -27.30 -44.36 -12.89
N ILE A 6 -27.67 -44.02 -14.12
CA ILE A 6 -27.18 -42.85 -14.89
C ILE A 6 -27.18 -41.55 -14.05
N TYR A 7 -28.10 -41.45 -13.08
CA TYR A 7 -28.20 -40.37 -12.09
C TYR A 7 -26.96 -40.22 -11.19
N GLU A 8 -26.34 -41.31 -10.74
CA GLU A 8 -25.14 -41.25 -9.88
C GLU A 8 -23.95 -40.67 -10.64
N PHE A 9 -23.82 -41.02 -11.92
CA PHE A 9 -22.77 -40.48 -12.79
C PHE A 9 -22.98 -38.99 -13.10
N LEU A 10 -24.23 -38.58 -13.32
CA LEU A 10 -24.61 -37.17 -13.51
C LEU A 10 -24.32 -36.32 -12.26
N CYS A 11 -24.64 -36.80 -11.06
CA CYS A 11 -24.36 -36.10 -9.81
C CYS A 11 -22.85 -35.99 -9.54
N LEU A 12 -22.08 -37.05 -9.82
CA LEU A 12 -20.63 -37.08 -9.60
C LEU A 12 -19.89 -36.02 -10.42
N LEU A 13 -20.36 -35.68 -11.63
CA LEU A 13 -19.72 -34.69 -12.50
C LEU A 13 -20.29 -33.27 -12.35
N SER A 14 -21.60 -33.15 -12.09
CA SER A 14 -22.28 -31.85 -11.98
C SER A 14 -21.96 -31.12 -10.67
N VAL A 15 -21.82 -31.83 -9.55
CA VAL A 15 -21.53 -31.20 -8.25
C VAL A 15 -20.12 -30.59 -8.23
N PRO A 16 -19.04 -31.28 -8.66
CA PRO A 16 -17.70 -30.68 -8.69
C PRO A 16 -17.57 -29.51 -9.67
N THR A 17 -18.26 -29.56 -10.81
CA THR A 17 -18.24 -28.46 -11.79
C THR A 17 -18.97 -27.22 -11.27
N ALA A 18 -20.11 -27.39 -10.58
CA ALA A 18 -20.80 -26.30 -9.91
C ALA A 18 -19.92 -25.67 -8.80
N ILE A 19 -19.29 -26.50 -7.97
CA ILE A 19 -18.37 -26.03 -6.91
C ILE A 19 -17.18 -25.28 -7.52
N ALA A 20 -16.56 -25.82 -8.57
CA ALA A 20 -15.44 -25.17 -9.25
C ALA A 20 -15.83 -23.81 -9.85
N GLY A 21 -17.06 -23.69 -10.38
CA GLY A 21 -17.62 -22.42 -10.86
C GLY A 21 -17.74 -21.38 -9.75
N ILE A 22 -18.29 -21.78 -8.60
CA ILE A 22 -18.43 -20.91 -7.42
C ILE A 22 -17.06 -20.47 -6.90
N VAL A 23 -16.10 -21.40 -6.77
CA VAL A 23 -14.73 -21.09 -6.34
C VAL A 23 -14.06 -20.12 -7.31
N LYS A 24 -14.20 -20.32 -8.64
CA LYS A 24 -13.69 -19.39 -9.64
C LYS A 24 -14.30 -18.00 -9.52
N LEU A 25 -15.61 -17.89 -9.26
CA LEU A 25 -16.28 -16.62 -9.01
C LEU A 25 -15.67 -15.92 -7.78
N ILE A 26 -15.54 -16.61 -6.66
CA ILE A 26 -14.93 -16.05 -5.44
C ILE A 26 -13.50 -15.58 -5.71
N ILE A 27 -12.67 -16.38 -6.36
CA ILE A 27 -11.28 -16.01 -6.72
C ILE A 27 -11.27 -14.81 -7.68
N TYR A 28 -12.17 -14.77 -8.65
CA TYR A 28 -12.28 -13.66 -9.59
C TYR A 28 -12.60 -12.34 -8.88
N TYR A 29 -13.60 -12.33 -8.00
CA TYR A 29 -13.95 -11.14 -7.21
C TYR A 29 -12.82 -10.75 -6.25
N ALA A 30 -12.23 -11.70 -5.53
CA ALA A 30 -11.10 -11.45 -4.63
C ALA A 30 -9.92 -10.79 -5.36
N ARG A 31 -9.50 -11.35 -6.50
CA ARG A 31 -8.41 -10.78 -7.32
C ARG A 31 -8.73 -9.38 -7.84
N ARG A 32 -9.99 -9.10 -8.16
CA ARG A 32 -10.42 -7.77 -8.64
C ARG A 32 -10.34 -6.73 -7.53
N THR A 33 -10.69 -7.10 -6.30
CA THR A 33 -10.53 -6.23 -5.12
C THR A 33 -9.06 -5.95 -4.83
N SER A 34 -8.20 -6.99 -4.84
CA SER A 34 -6.76 -6.81 -4.58
C SER A 34 -6.08 -5.89 -5.58
N LYS A 35 -6.46 -5.93 -6.87
CA LYS A 35 -5.92 -5.02 -7.89
C LYS A 35 -6.28 -3.55 -7.62
N LYS A 36 -7.52 -3.28 -7.20
CA LYS A 36 -7.97 -1.92 -6.85
C LYS A 36 -7.22 -1.41 -5.63
N GLU A 37 -7.14 -2.23 -4.58
CA GLU A 37 -6.40 -1.90 -3.35
C GLU A 37 -4.92 -1.62 -3.65
N TYR A 38 -4.29 -2.42 -4.51
CA TYR A 38 -2.91 -2.20 -4.93
C TYR A 38 -2.71 -0.83 -5.59
N SER A 39 -3.57 -0.47 -6.55
CA SER A 39 -3.50 0.84 -7.21
C SER A 39 -3.75 1.99 -6.23
N VAL A 40 -4.70 1.84 -5.31
CA VAL A 40 -4.96 2.84 -4.26
C VAL A 40 -3.74 3.02 -3.35
N ARG A 41 -3.15 1.91 -2.87
CA ARG A 41 -1.92 1.94 -2.06
C ARG A 41 -0.78 2.65 -2.78
N LYS A 42 -0.60 2.40 -4.08
CA LYS A 42 0.41 3.10 -4.89
C LYS A 42 0.10 4.58 -5.09
N GLY A 43 -1.17 4.95 -5.23
CA GLY A 43 -1.61 6.35 -5.25
C GLY A 43 -1.27 7.08 -3.95
N ILE A 44 -1.62 6.48 -2.79
CA ILE A 44 -1.29 7.03 -1.47
C ILE A 44 0.23 7.16 -1.30
N GLN A 45 0.99 6.14 -1.71
CA GLN A 45 2.45 6.18 -1.67
C GLN A 45 3.03 7.36 -2.48
N ALA A 46 2.49 7.64 -3.67
CA ALA A 46 2.90 8.77 -4.49
C ALA A 46 2.56 10.13 -3.83
N LEU A 47 1.38 10.22 -3.20
CA LEU A 47 0.96 11.43 -2.48
C LEU A 47 1.86 11.72 -1.27
N LEU A 48 2.12 10.73 -0.42
CA LEU A 48 3.01 10.86 0.73
C LEU A 48 4.42 11.27 0.31
N ARG A 49 4.93 10.68 -0.78
CA ARG A 49 6.21 11.07 -1.38
C ARG A 49 6.22 12.54 -1.80
N SER A 50 5.18 12.98 -2.51
CA SER A 50 5.05 14.37 -2.96
C SER A 50 4.99 15.33 -1.77
N GLN A 51 4.26 14.98 -0.71
CA GLN A 51 4.16 15.79 0.49
C GLN A 51 5.52 15.93 1.19
N MET A 52 6.21 14.81 1.44
CA MET A 52 7.54 14.83 2.06
C MET A 52 8.55 15.65 1.25
N ILE A 53 8.58 15.52 -0.08
CA ILE A 53 9.46 16.34 -0.93
C ILE A 53 9.14 17.83 -0.79
N SER A 54 7.85 18.18 -0.75
CA SER A 54 7.40 19.57 -0.56
C SER A 54 7.82 20.13 0.80
N GLU A 55 7.62 19.36 1.88
CA GLU A 55 8.06 19.74 3.22
C GLU A 55 9.58 19.87 3.29
N TYR A 56 10.32 18.93 2.70
CA TYR A 56 11.77 18.96 2.63
C TYR A 56 12.28 20.23 1.95
N ASN A 57 11.75 20.57 0.77
CA ASN A 57 12.16 21.77 0.05
C ASN A 57 11.87 23.03 0.87
N LYS A 58 10.63 23.16 1.39
CA LYS A 58 10.20 24.32 2.18
C LYS A 58 11.10 24.58 3.40
N TRP A 59 11.46 23.54 4.14
CA TRP A 59 12.23 23.69 5.39
C TRP A 59 13.73 23.70 5.16
N SER A 60 14.21 23.01 4.12
CA SER A 60 15.62 23.09 3.70
C SER A 60 15.97 24.49 3.21
N GLU A 61 15.08 25.15 2.46
CA GLU A 61 15.24 26.55 2.04
C GLU A 61 15.33 27.52 3.23
N ARG A 62 14.62 27.20 4.33
CA ARG A 62 14.65 27.98 5.57
C ARG A 62 15.84 27.66 6.47
N GLY A 63 16.53 26.55 6.21
CA GLY A 63 17.66 26.09 7.02
C GLY A 63 17.31 25.54 8.41
N TYR A 64 16.02 25.35 8.72
CA TYR A 64 15.56 24.74 9.98
C TYR A 64 14.21 24.03 9.79
N ALA A 65 13.92 23.04 10.62
CA ALA A 65 12.65 22.31 10.67
C ALA A 65 12.10 22.29 12.10
N PRO A 66 11.06 23.09 12.41
CA PRO A 66 10.48 23.12 13.76
C PRO A 66 9.90 21.75 14.15
N ILE A 67 9.73 21.51 15.45
CA ILE A 67 9.34 20.19 15.99
C ILE A 67 8.07 19.64 15.31
N TYR A 68 7.04 20.47 15.14
CA TYR A 68 5.80 20.05 14.49
C TYR A 68 6.00 19.61 13.02
N ALA A 69 6.94 20.24 12.31
CA ALA A 69 7.26 19.87 10.93
C ALA A 69 7.99 18.53 10.88
N ARG A 70 8.88 18.28 11.85
CA ARG A 70 9.54 16.97 12.02
C ARG A 70 8.54 15.87 12.34
N GLU A 71 7.61 16.11 13.26
CA GLU A 71 6.55 15.13 13.59
C GLU A 71 5.63 14.84 12.39
N SER A 72 5.25 15.88 11.64
CA SER A 72 4.46 15.72 10.40
C SER A 72 5.20 14.89 9.35
N PHE A 73 6.46 15.22 9.10
CA PHE A 73 7.31 14.52 8.14
C PHE A 73 7.52 13.06 8.56
N GLU A 74 7.84 12.82 9.83
CA GLU A 74 8.05 11.48 10.39
C GLU A 74 6.81 10.61 10.22
N ASN A 75 5.62 11.14 10.54
CA ASN A 75 4.37 10.40 10.34
C ASN A 75 4.18 10.03 8.86
N CYS A 76 4.40 10.98 7.94
CA CYS A 76 4.31 10.70 6.50
C CYS A 76 5.30 9.62 6.07
N TRP A 77 6.53 9.66 6.56
CA TRP A 77 7.56 8.67 6.25
C TRP A 77 7.20 7.28 6.78
N GLN A 78 6.71 7.17 8.01
CA GLN A 78 6.27 5.90 8.61
C GLN A 78 5.12 5.25 7.81
N GLN A 79 4.09 6.03 7.44
CA GLN A 79 2.98 5.51 6.62
C GLN A 79 3.44 5.11 5.22
N TYR A 80 4.36 5.90 4.64
CA TYR A 80 4.97 5.57 3.35
C TYR A 80 5.74 4.25 3.40
N HIS A 81 6.50 4.02 4.47
CA HIS A 81 7.26 2.79 4.70
C HIS A 81 6.34 1.57 4.90
N ALA A 82 5.27 1.72 5.70
CA ALA A 82 4.29 0.67 5.95
C ALA A 82 3.57 0.18 4.66
N LEU A 83 3.46 1.03 3.63
CA LEU A 83 2.85 0.67 2.36
C LEU A 83 3.73 -0.21 1.45
N GLY A 84 5.02 -0.35 1.75
CA GLY A 84 6.02 -1.08 0.96
C GLY A 84 6.90 -0.14 0.13
N ALA A 85 7.87 0.48 0.80
CA ALA A 85 8.83 1.42 0.22
C ALA A 85 10.07 0.73 -0.38
N ASN A 86 10.74 1.44 -1.28
CA ASN A 86 11.98 1.03 -1.96
C ASN A 86 13.22 1.81 -1.46
N GLY A 87 13.15 2.40 -0.27
CA GLY A 87 14.23 3.15 0.37
C GLY A 87 14.52 4.55 -0.19
N VAL A 88 13.80 4.98 -1.23
CA VAL A 88 14.12 6.24 -1.94
C VAL A 88 13.87 7.49 -1.08
N MET A 89 13.04 7.41 -0.04
CA MET A 89 12.79 8.54 0.85
C MET A 89 13.71 8.59 2.07
N ASP A 90 14.59 7.60 2.24
CA ASP A 90 15.37 7.44 3.48
C ASP A 90 16.48 8.50 3.54
N ASP A 91 17.16 8.76 2.42
CA ASP A 91 18.14 9.84 2.32
C ASP A 91 17.52 11.22 2.60
N ILE A 92 16.29 11.45 2.11
CA ILE A 92 15.57 12.72 2.33
C ILE A 92 15.15 12.83 3.79
N HIS A 93 14.68 11.74 4.38
CA HIS A 93 14.28 11.64 5.78
C HIS A 93 15.46 11.94 6.71
N GLU A 94 16.61 11.28 6.51
CA GLU A 94 17.81 11.52 7.31
C GLU A 94 18.24 13.00 7.21
N ARG A 95 18.33 13.53 5.99
CA ARG A 95 18.68 14.95 5.77
C ARG A 95 17.69 15.91 6.43
N PHE A 96 16.40 15.59 6.41
CA PHE A 96 15.38 16.41 7.04
C PHE A 96 15.54 16.43 8.57
N LEU A 97 15.84 15.28 9.19
CA LEU A 97 16.05 15.18 10.63
C LEU A 97 17.35 15.83 11.12
N LEU A 98 18.33 16.00 10.23
CA LEU A 98 19.56 16.76 10.50
C LEU A 98 19.35 18.28 10.54
N LEU A 99 18.22 18.80 10.02
CA LEU A 99 17.92 20.22 10.12
C LEU A 99 17.75 20.63 11.60
N PRO A 100 18.28 21.81 11.99
CA PRO A 100 18.10 22.32 13.34
C PRO A 100 16.60 22.57 13.61
N THR A 101 16.19 22.44 14.87
CA THR A 101 14.79 22.60 15.27
C THR A 101 14.37 24.04 15.54
N LYS A 102 15.34 24.95 15.58
CA LYS A 102 15.14 26.38 15.74
C LYS A 102 15.81 27.10 14.57
N GLU A 103 15.22 28.20 14.17
CA GLU A 103 15.86 29.17 13.29
C GLU A 103 17.15 29.65 13.96
N LYS A 104 18.23 29.82 13.18
CA LYS A 104 19.43 30.46 13.71
C LYS A 104 19.06 31.93 13.96
N GLU A 105 19.05 32.34 15.22
CA GLU A 105 19.07 33.75 15.57
C GLU A 105 20.42 34.30 15.11
N ASP A 106 20.40 35.22 14.12
CA ASP A 106 21.56 35.99 13.69
C ASP A 106 22.07 36.93 14.80
#